data_AF-A0A9X2I0F6-F1
#
_entry.id   AF-A0A9X2I0F6-F1
#
_cell.length_a   1.000
_cell.length_b   1.000
_cell.length_c   1.000
_cell.angle_alpha   90.00
_cell.angle_beta   90.00
_cell.angle_gamma   90.00
#
_symmetry.space_group_name_H-M   'P 1'
#
loop_
_entity.id
_entity.type
_entity.pdbx_description
1 polymer ?
#
loop_
_entity_poly.entity_id
_entity_poly.type
_entity_poly.pdbx_seq_one_letter_code
_entity_poly.pdbx_strand_id
1 'polypeptide(L)'
;MKELPPQILGAIIGALVSMVIAAVVMMFTNSGHNKRQKAQHDHEVKQESLKHRRQKLEECYLSFSKWQSYFGSIYIGMIGYVKGQVPEERAYEIVKDSSVAGFLEQVEMIISLYYPNLMDSYKAAHSARGHIVQFFPPNSIEVGGLPRFYQAQENFEKKAEEFKEAMST
;
A
#
# COMPACT_ATOMS: atom_id res chain seq x y z
N MET A 1 -5.80 31.95 76.12
CA MET A 1 -5.50 31.08 74.97
C MET A 1 -4.46 30.08 75.44
N LYS A 2 -4.71 28.76 75.31
CA LYS A 2 -3.69 27.75 75.69
C LYS A 2 -2.58 27.79 74.65
N GLU A 3 -1.36 28.09 75.06
CA GLU A 3 -0.20 28.03 74.17
C GLU A 3 0.08 26.57 73.80
N LEU A 4 0.28 26.32 72.51
CA LEU A 4 0.61 24.99 72.01
C LEU A 4 2.02 24.62 72.45
N PRO A 5 2.26 23.37 72.89
CA PRO A 5 3.60 22.89 73.19
C PRO A 5 4.52 23.05 71.97
N PRO A 6 5.78 23.50 72.13
CA PRO A 6 6.73 23.70 71.03
C PRO A 6 6.91 22.47 70.13
N GLN A 7 6.77 21.28 70.70
CA GLN A 7 6.84 19.99 70.01
C GLN A 7 5.70 19.80 68.99
N ILE A 8 4.49 20.22 69.36
CA ILE A 8 3.31 20.15 68.49
C ILE A 8 3.45 21.17 67.35
N LEU A 9 3.93 22.38 67.67
CA LEU A 9 4.20 23.41 66.66
C LEU A 9 5.26 22.94 65.64
N GLY A 10 6.35 22.34 66.11
CA GLY A 10 7.40 21.77 65.25
C GLY A 10 6.89 20.64 64.36
N ALA A 11 6.04 19.75 64.88
CA ALA A 11 5.42 18.68 64.10
C ALA A 11 4.48 19.22 62.99
N ILE A 12 3.70 20.25 63.30
CA ILE A 12 2.81 20.90 62.31
C ILE A 12 3.64 21.56 61.19
N ILE A 13 4.69 22.29 61.54
CA ILE A 13 5.58 22.93 60.56
C ILE A 13 6.27 21.86 59.69
N GLY A 14 6.79 20.80 60.29
CA GLY A 14 7.41 19.68 59.55
C GLY A 14 6.45 18.99 58.58
N ALA A 15 5.20 18.78 58.99
CA ALA A 15 4.16 18.21 58.13
C ALA A 15 3.81 19.12 56.95
N LEU A 16 3.68 20.43 57.18
CA LEU A 16 3.41 21.41 56.13
C LEU A 16 4.55 21.49 55.11
N VAL A 17 5.80 21.54 55.58
CA VAL A 17 6.98 21.54 54.69
C VAL A 17 7.03 20.25 53.86
N SER A 18 6.79 19.09 54.49
CA SER A 18 6.77 17.80 53.78
C SER A 18 5.68 17.73 52.71
N MET A 19 4.49 18.28 53.00
CA MET A 19 3.37 18.34 52.05
C MET A 19 3.71 19.22 50.84
N VAL A 20 4.33 20.39 51.07
CA VAL A 20 4.76 21.29 49.98
C VAL A 20 5.82 20.62 49.10
N ILE A 21 6.83 19.98 49.72
CA ILE A 21 7.87 19.26 48.97
C ILE A 21 7.26 18.12 48.15
N ALA A 22 6.37 17.32 48.74
CA ALA A 22 5.68 16.23 48.04
C ALA A 22 4.85 16.74 46.85
N ALA A 23 4.13 17.85 47.01
CA ALA A 23 3.36 18.46 45.94
C ALA A 23 4.27 18.94 44.79
N VAL A 24 5.39 19.57 45.09
CA VAL A 24 6.37 20.01 44.09
C VAL A 24 6.96 18.80 43.33
N VAL A 25 7.39 17.76 44.04
CA VAL A 25 7.91 16.53 43.42
C VAL A 25 6.87 15.87 42.52
N MET A 26 5.61 15.81 42.96
CA MET A 26 4.50 15.25 42.18
C MET A 26 4.24 16.07 40.92
N MET A 27 4.26 17.41 40.99
CA MET A 27 4.10 18.28 39.83
C MET A 27 5.20 18.07 38.78
N PHE A 28 6.47 17.99 39.21
CA PHE A 28 7.58 17.72 38.30
C PHE A 28 7.50 16.32 37.68
N THR A 29 7.18 15.30 38.49
CA THR A 29 7.03 13.91 38.03
C THR A 29 5.89 13.80 37.01
N ASN A 30 4.74 14.42 37.29
CA ASN A 30 3.57 14.38 36.41
C ASN A 30 3.84 15.11 35.09
N SER A 31 4.55 16.25 35.13
CA SER A 31 4.99 16.96 33.93
C SER A 31 5.94 16.12 33.07
N GLY A 32 6.89 15.42 33.71
CA GLY A 32 7.80 14.49 33.04
C GLY A 32 7.05 13.30 32.40
N HIS A 33 6.10 12.72 33.12
CA HIS A 33 5.25 11.64 32.62
C HIS A 33 4.41 12.08 31.42
N ASN A 34 3.76 13.24 31.49
CA ASN A 34 2.96 13.77 30.39
C ASN A 34 3.81 14.02 29.13
N LYS A 35 5.03 14.57 29.29
CA LYS A 35 5.96 14.76 28.17
C LYS A 35 6.38 13.44 27.55
N ARG A 36 6.73 12.44 28.38
CA ARG A 36 7.11 11.10 27.90
C ARG A 36 5.95 10.40 27.21
N GLN A 37 4.76 10.46 27.79
CA GLN A 37 3.56 9.85 27.23
C GLN A 37 3.19 10.47 25.88
N LYS A 38 3.31 11.80 25.74
CA LYS A 38 3.12 12.47 24.45
C LYS A 38 4.15 12.03 23.43
N ALA A 39 5.44 12.03 23.78
CA ALA A 39 6.50 11.59 22.88
C ALA A 39 6.32 10.12 22.45
N GLN A 40 5.88 9.26 23.36
CA GLN A 40 5.58 7.87 23.08
C GLN A 40 4.37 7.73 22.14
N HIS A 41 3.29 8.47 22.39
CA HIS A 41 2.12 8.47 21.51
C HIS A 41 2.46 8.95 20.10
N ASP A 42 3.20 10.06 19.97
CA ASP A 42 3.63 10.59 18.67
C ASP A 42 4.51 9.56 17.92
N HIS A 43 5.34 8.82 18.66
CA HIS A 43 6.16 7.74 18.11
C HIS A 43 5.31 6.55 17.65
N GLU A 44 4.34 6.11 18.45
CA GLU A 44 3.41 5.03 18.15
C GLU A 44 2.58 5.36 16.90
N VAL A 45 2.00 6.55 16.82
CA VAL A 45 1.25 7.01 15.64
C VAL A 45 2.12 7.00 14.39
N LYS A 46 3.37 7.48 14.50
CA LYS A 46 4.31 7.44 13.37
C LYS A 46 4.62 6.00 12.94
N GLN A 47 4.90 5.11 13.89
CA GLN A 47 5.17 3.70 13.58
C GLN A 47 3.96 3.00 12.95
N GLU A 48 2.76 3.21 13.48
CA GLU A 48 1.53 2.65 12.92
C GLU A 48 1.28 3.16 11.51
N SER A 49 1.48 4.45 11.26
CA SER A 49 1.33 5.02 9.91
C SER A 49 2.29 4.40 8.90
N LEU A 50 3.56 4.18 9.29
CA LEU A 50 4.56 3.53 8.44
C LEU A 50 4.22 2.06 8.18
N LYS A 51 3.78 1.35 9.22
CA LYS A 51 3.36 -0.06 9.11
C LYS A 51 2.14 -0.19 8.18
N HIS A 52 1.12 0.66 8.36
CA HIS A 52 -0.07 0.67 7.52
C HIS A 52 0.28 0.98 6.06
N ARG A 53 1.12 1.99 5.82
CA ARG A 53 1.61 2.30 4.48
C ARG A 53 2.31 1.08 3.87
N ARG A 54 3.27 0.47 4.56
CA ARG A 54 3.99 -0.71 4.05
C ARG A 54 3.04 -1.85 3.71
N GLN A 55 2.07 -2.15 4.58
CA GLN A 55 1.06 -3.16 4.32
C GLN A 55 0.27 -2.86 3.04
N LYS A 56 -0.14 -1.60 2.83
CA LYS A 56 -0.84 -1.20 1.60
C LYS A 56 0.02 -1.37 0.34
N LEU A 57 1.33 -1.13 0.44
CA LEU A 57 2.25 -1.37 -0.68
C LEU A 57 2.37 -2.86 -1.02
N GLU A 58 2.48 -3.71 0.00
CA GLU A 58 2.48 -5.18 -0.15
C GLU A 58 1.16 -5.67 -0.79
N GLU A 59 0.02 -5.16 -0.33
CA GLU A 59 -1.30 -5.44 -0.94
C GLU A 59 -1.35 -4.99 -2.41
N CYS A 60 -0.85 -3.80 -2.73
CA CYS A 60 -0.78 -3.29 -4.09
C CYS A 60 0.06 -4.17 -5.00
N TYR A 61 1.25 -4.58 -4.54
CA TYR A 61 2.15 -5.46 -5.26
C TYR A 61 1.49 -6.81 -5.57
N LEU A 62 0.84 -7.42 -4.58
CA LEU A 62 0.17 -8.71 -4.73
C LEU A 62 -1.01 -8.62 -5.71
N SER A 63 -1.83 -7.58 -5.61
CA SER A 63 -2.96 -7.39 -6.53
C SER A 63 -2.52 -7.14 -7.96
N PHE A 64 -1.47 -6.34 -8.16
CA PHE A 64 -0.90 -6.13 -9.49
C PHE A 64 -0.27 -7.42 -10.05
N SER A 65 0.45 -8.18 -9.24
CA SER A 65 1.07 -9.44 -9.66
C SER A 65 0.05 -10.50 -10.07
N LYS A 66 -1.08 -10.59 -9.35
CA LYS A 66 -2.22 -11.45 -9.72
C LYS A 66 -2.83 -11.03 -11.05
N TRP A 67 -3.06 -9.73 -11.23
CA TRP A 67 -3.55 -9.16 -12.48
C TRP A 67 -2.61 -9.47 -13.66
N GLN A 68 -1.30 -9.22 -13.50
CA GLN A 68 -0.29 -9.52 -14.51
C GLN A 68 -0.28 -11.01 -14.87
N SER A 69 -0.25 -11.90 -13.86
CA SER A 69 -0.18 -13.36 -14.07
C SER A 69 -1.41 -13.93 -14.76
N TYR A 70 -2.59 -13.42 -14.44
CA TYR A 70 -3.82 -13.78 -15.14
C TYR A 70 -3.76 -13.38 -16.61
N PHE A 71 -3.35 -12.14 -16.89
CA PHE A 71 -3.22 -11.69 -18.27
C PHE A 71 -2.16 -12.46 -19.05
N GLY A 72 -1.04 -12.81 -18.42
CA GLY A 72 -0.05 -13.73 -19.00
C GLY A 72 -0.66 -15.07 -19.43
N SER A 73 -1.57 -15.62 -18.63
CA SER A 73 -2.29 -16.85 -18.97
C SER A 73 -3.20 -16.68 -20.19
N ILE A 74 -3.92 -15.56 -20.27
CA ILE A 74 -4.73 -15.21 -21.46
C ILE A 74 -3.83 -15.09 -22.70
N TYR A 75 -2.70 -14.39 -22.60
CA TYR A 75 -1.80 -14.16 -23.73
C TYR A 75 -1.28 -15.46 -24.34
N ILE A 76 -0.93 -16.44 -23.51
CA ILE A 76 -0.53 -17.77 -23.96
C ILE A 76 -1.66 -18.45 -24.74
N GLY A 77 -2.90 -18.41 -24.22
CA GLY A 77 -4.07 -18.96 -24.90
C GLY A 77 -4.37 -18.29 -26.24
N MET A 78 -4.04 -17.01 -26.38
CA MET A 78 -4.29 -16.21 -27.59
C MET A 78 -3.29 -16.46 -28.73
N ILE A 79 -2.15 -17.14 -28.48
CA ILE A 79 -1.15 -17.43 -29.52
C ILE A 79 -1.76 -18.19 -30.71
N GLY A 80 -2.65 -19.16 -30.45
CA GLY A 80 -3.29 -19.94 -31.50
C GLY A 80 -4.21 -19.09 -32.40
N TYR A 81 -4.92 -18.13 -31.80
CA TYR A 81 -5.76 -17.18 -32.54
C TYR A 81 -4.93 -16.22 -33.39
N VAL A 82 -3.86 -15.65 -32.82
CA VAL A 82 -2.95 -14.74 -33.53
C VAL A 82 -2.25 -15.46 -34.71
N LYS A 83 -2.06 -16.78 -34.63
CA LYS A 83 -1.54 -17.61 -35.73
C LYS A 83 -2.61 -18.00 -36.77
N GLY A 84 -3.88 -17.67 -36.56
CA GLY A 84 -5.00 -18.13 -37.39
C GLY A 84 -5.30 -19.63 -37.25
N GLN A 85 -4.81 -20.27 -36.19
CA GLN A 85 -4.99 -21.70 -35.93
C GLN A 85 -6.23 -21.99 -35.06
N VAL A 86 -6.71 -20.98 -34.33
CA VAL A 86 -7.88 -21.06 -33.46
C VAL A 86 -8.94 -20.11 -34.01
N PRO A 87 -10.20 -20.56 -34.19
CA PRO A 87 -11.27 -19.70 -34.65
C PRO A 87 -11.66 -18.67 -33.58
N GLU A 88 -12.27 -17.57 -34.03
CA GLU A 88 -12.60 -16.42 -33.18
C GLU A 88 -13.50 -16.80 -32.00
N GLU A 89 -14.48 -17.67 -32.21
CA GLU A 89 -15.42 -18.11 -31.17
C GLU A 89 -14.69 -18.79 -30.00
N ARG A 90 -13.70 -19.61 -30.31
CA ARG A 90 -12.89 -20.30 -29.30
C ARG A 90 -11.90 -19.37 -28.63
N ALA A 91 -11.41 -18.36 -29.35
CA ALA A 91 -10.60 -17.31 -28.76
C ALA A 91 -11.42 -16.45 -27.77
N TYR A 92 -12.69 -16.15 -28.08
CA TYR A 92 -13.60 -15.49 -27.15
C TYR A 92 -13.81 -16.27 -25.86
N GLU A 93 -13.92 -17.59 -25.92
CA GLU A 93 -14.06 -18.43 -24.72
C GLU A 93 -12.86 -18.27 -23.77
N ILE A 94 -11.65 -18.05 -24.30
CA ILE A 94 -10.43 -17.84 -23.52
C ILE A 94 -10.47 -16.50 -22.77
N VAL A 95 -10.94 -15.43 -23.40
CA VAL A 95 -11.03 -14.09 -22.77
C VAL A 95 -12.28 -13.86 -21.93
N LYS A 96 -13.32 -14.68 -22.11
CA LYS A 96 -14.60 -14.54 -21.39
C LYS A 96 -14.51 -14.91 -19.91
N ASP A 97 -13.49 -15.66 -19.49
CA ASP A 97 -13.38 -16.12 -18.11
C ASP A 97 -13.04 -14.95 -17.15
N SER A 98 -14.06 -14.42 -16.48
CA SER A 98 -14.06 -13.12 -15.78
C SER A 98 -13.38 -13.07 -14.40
N SER A 99 -12.45 -13.98 -14.09
CA SER A 99 -11.94 -14.20 -12.72
C SER A 99 -11.05 -13.07 -12.12
N VAL A 100 -10.92 -11.91 -12.78
CA VAL A 100 -10.00 -10.82 -12.40
C VAL A 100 -10.65 -9.47 -12.12
N ALA A 101 -11.97 -9.43 -12.01
CA ALA A 101 -12.66 -8.25 -11.51
C ALA A 101 -12.13 -7.83 -10.12
N GLY A 102 -11.74 -6.56 -9.96
CA GLY A 102 -11.36 -5.97 -8.67
C GLY A 102 -9.87 -5.84 -8.41
N PHE A 103 -8.99 -6.59 -9.09
CA PHE A 103 -7.54 -6.46 -8.84
C PHE A 103 -6.98 -5.13 -9.33
N LEU A 104 -7.41 -4.68 -10.50
CA LEU A 104 -6.96 -3.40 -11.07
C LEU A 104 -7.50 -2.22 -10.26
N GLU A 105 -8.78 -2.26 -9.90
CA GLU A 105 -9.45 -1.25 -9.09
C GLU A 105 -8.80 -1.11 -7.71
N GLN A 106 -8.37 -2.23 -7.12
CA GLN A 106 -7.63 -2.22 -5.86
C GLN A 106 -6.25 -1.56 -6.00
N VAL A 107 -5.52 -1.87 -7.08
CA VAL A 107 -4.22 -1.23 -7.37
C VAL A 107 -4.40 0.28 -7.54
N GLU A 108 -5.34 0.70 -8.39
CA GLU A 108 -5.61 2.11 -8.66
C GLU A 108 -6.03 2.87 -7.38
N MET A 109 -6.88 2.27 -6.55
CA MET A 109 -7.28 2.83 -5.27
C MET A 109 -6.08 3.01 -4.33
N ILE A 110 -5.24 1.98 -4.16
CA ILE A 110 -4.11 2.05 -3.24
C ILE A 110 -3.09 3.09 -3.69
N ILE A 111 -2.76 3.14 -4.98
CA ILE A 111 -1.86 4.14 -5.54
C ILE A 111 -2.42 5.54 -5.30
N SER A 112 -3.69 5.76 -5.63
CA SER A 112 -4.32 7.08 -5.51
C SER A 112 -4.35 7.61 -4.08
N LEU A 113 -4.58 6.74 -3.10
CA LEU A 113 -4.70 7.13 -1.69
C LEU A 113 -3.36 7.21 -0.96
N TYR A 114 -2.42 6.31 -1.26
CA TYR A 114 -1.21 6.13 -0.45
C TYR A 114 0.08 6.41 -1.21
N TYR A 115 0.14 6.13 -2.52
CA TYR A 115 1.37 6.14 -3.32
C TYR A 115 1.19 6.87 -4.66
N PRO A 116 0.76 8.14 -4.68
CA PRO A 116 0.47 8.86 -5.93
C PRO A 116 1.71 9.00 -6.84
N ASN A 117 2.92 8.92 -6.28
CA ASN A 117 4.18 8.89 -7.02
C ASN A 117 4.34 7.66 -7.93
N LEU A 118 3.59 6.58 -7.70
CA LEU A 118 3.59 5.38 -8.54
C LEU A 118 2.57 5.43 -9.68
N MET A 119 1.77 6.50 -9.77
CA MET A 119 0.69 6.60 -10.75
C MET A 119 1.19 6.56 -12.19
N ASP A 120 2.31 7.21 -12.48
CA ASP A 120 2.83 7.29 -13.85
C ASP A 120 3.39 5.94 -14.31
N SER A 121 4.11 5.22 -13.46
CA SER A 121 4.61 3.87 -13.76
C SER A 121 3.47 2.85 -13.89
N TYR A 122 2.44 2.95 -13.03
CA TYR A 122 1.22 2.15 -13.17
C TYR A 122 0.51 2.41 -14.50
N LYS A 123 0.28 3.68 -14.86
CA LYS A 123 -0.36 4.04 -16.13
C LYS A 123 0.44 3.56 -17.33
N ALA A 124 1.78 3.59 -17.26
CA ALA A 124 2.64 3.05 -18.31
C ALA A 124 2.42 1.53 -18.50
N ALA A 125 2.37 0.76 -17.41
CA ALA A 125 2.10 -0.68 -17.47
C ALA A 125 0.68 -0.98 -17.97
N HIS A 126 -0.32 -0.25 -17.48
CA HIS A 126 -1.70 -0.40 -17.90
C HIS A 126 -1.90 -0.05 -19.39
N SER A 127 -1.27 1.02 -19.87
CA SER A 127 -1.29 1.41 -21.28
C SER A 127 -0.58 0.39 -22.16
N ALA A 128 0.56 -0.16 -21.70
CA ALA A 128 1.28 -1.20 -22.43
C ALA A 128 0.41 -2.44 -22.66
N ARG A 129 -0.39 -2.84 -21.66
CA ARG A 129 -1.39 -3.91 -21.79
C ARG A 129 -2.42 -3.60 -22.87
N GLY A 130 -2.86 -2.36 -22.99
CA GLY A 130 -3.80 -1.93 -24.02
C GLY A 130 -3.35 -2.26 -25.45
N HIS A 131 -2.03 -2.28 -25.71
CA HIS A 131 -1.49 -2.67 -27.01
C HIS A 131 -1.61 -4.17 -27.29
N ILE A 132 -1.64 -5.02 -26.27
CA ILE A 132 -1.82 -6.48 -26.44
C ILE A 132 -3.28 -6.81 -26.80
N VAL A 133 -4.23 -6.06 -26.25
CA VAL A 133 -5.67 -6.26 -26.49
C VAL A 133 -6.04 -6.07 -27.96
N GLN A 134 -5.24 -5.31 -28.72
CA GLN A 134 -5.45 -5.12 -30.16
C GLN A 134 -5.35 -6.43 -30.96
N PHE A 135 -4.76 -7.48 -30.38
CA PHE A 135 -4.63 -8.80 -30.98
C PHE A 135 -5.75 -9.77 -30.56
N PHE A 136 -6.71 -9.30 -29.75
CA PHE A 136 -7.81 -10.11 -29.25
C PHE A 136 -9.08 -9.91 -30.09
N PRO A 137 -9.96 -10.92 -30.18
CA PRO A 137 -11.27 -10.80 -30.79
C PRO A 137 -12.05 -9.57 -30.30
N PRO A 138 -12.79 -8.87 -31.18
CA PRO A 138 -13.00 -9.15 -32.61
C PRO A 138 -11.93 -8.56 -33.55
N ASN A 139 -10.80 -8.09 -33.02
CA ASN A 139 -9.80 -7.42 -33.85
C ASN A 139 -9.14 -8.41 -34.83
N SER A 140 -8.98 -7.98 -36.08
CA SER A 140 -8.47 -8.85 -37.15
C SER A 140 -7.03 -9.32 -36.89
N ILE A 141 -6.72 -10.54 -37.30
CA ILE A 141 -5.37 -11.15 -37.27
C ILE A 141 -4.32 -10.33 -38.05
N GLU A 142 -4.76 -9.40 -38.92
CA GLU A 142 -3.91 -8.52 -39.74
C GLU A 142 -3.10 -7.48 -38.96
N VAL A 143 -3.28 -7.35 -37.63
CA VAL A 143 -2.51 -6.45 -36.77
C VAL A 143 -1.07 -6.97 -36.57
N GLY A 144 -0.31 -7.13 -37.67
CA GLY A 144 1.12 -7.47 -37.67
C GLY A 144 1.51 -8.86 -37.13
N GLY A 145 0.54 -9.74 -36.87
CA GLY A 145 0.74 -11.14 -36.54
C GLY A 145 1.58 -11.41 -35.27
N LEU A 146 2.08 -12.63 -35.18
CA LEU A 146 2.78 -13.15 -34.00
C LEU A 146 4.01 -12.31 -33.55
N PRO A 147 4.86 -11.77 -34.45
CA PRO A 147 5.99 -10.95 -34.02
C PRO A 147 5.59 -9.67 -33.28
N ARG A 148 4.55 -8.96 -33.76
CA ARG A 148 4.06 -7.76 -33.07
C ARG A 148 3.35 -8.09 -31.76
N PHE A 149 2.66 -9.24 -31.71
CA PHE A 149 2.06 -9.72 -30.47
C PHE A 149 3.13 -9.96 -29.40
N TYR A 150 4.23 -10.64 -29.75
CA TYR A 150 5.35 -10.84 -28.83
C TYR A 150 6.01 -9.53 -28.41
N GLN A 151 6.22 -8.59 -29.34
CA GLN A 151 6.75 -7.28 -29.00
C GLN A 151 5.85 -6.51 -28.03
N ALA A 152 4.53 -6.56 -28.22
CA ALA A 152 3.57 -5.94 -27.31
C ALA A 152 3.59 -6.61 -25.92
N GLN A 153 3.71 -7.95 -25.89
CA GLN A 153 3.86 -8.71 -24.65
C GLN A 153 5.16 -8.34 -23.92
N GLU A 154 6.30 -8.37 -24.59
CA GLU A 154 7.59 -8.00 -24.00
C GLU A 154 7.59 -6.57 -23.43
N ASN A 155 6.97 -5.63 -24.16
CA ASN A 155 6.83 -4.25 -23.69
C ASN A 155 5.96 -4.17 -22.43
N PHE A 156 4.85 -4.91 -22.37
CA PHE A 156 4.03 -4.98 -21.17
C PHE A 156 4.79 -5.58 -19.99
N GLU A 157 5.45 -6.72 -20.16
CA GLU A 157 6.21 -7.37 -19.09
C GLU A 157 7.32 -6.45 -18.56
N LYS A 158 8.01 -5.74 -19.47
CA LYS A 158 9.00 -4.73 -19.08
C LYS A 158 8.38 -3.61 -18.24
N LYS A 159 7.26 -3.04 -18.68
CA LYS A 159 6.58 -1.96 -17.93
C LYS A 159 6.00 -2.44 -16.60
N ALA A 160 5.53 -3.68 -16.54
CA ALA A 160 5.08 -4.31 -15.31
C ALA A 160 6.23 -4.52 -14.32
N GLU A 161 7.42 -4.90 -14.80
CA GLU A 161 8.62 -4.99 -13.97
C GLU A 161 9.07 -3.62 -13.45
N GLU A 162 9.17 -2.62 -14.33
CA GLU A 162 9.51 -1.24 -13.93
C GLU A 162 8.56 -0.71 -12.84
N PHE A 163 7.27 -1.03 -12.92
CA PHE A 163 6.28 -0.67 -11.90
C PHE A 163 6.50 -1.40 -10.56
N LYS A 164 6.81 -2.70 -10.61
CA LYS A 164 7.12 -3.49 -9.40
C LYS A 164 8.44 -3.06 -8.74
N GLU A 165 9.45 -2.73 -9.52
CA GLU A 165 10.72 -2.17 -9.04
C GLU A 165 10.49 -0.82 -8.36
N ALA A 166 9.63 0.03 -8.91
CA ALA A 166 9.27 1.31 -8.31
C ALA A 166 8.58 1.17 -6.93
N MET A 167 7.93 0.03 -6.63
CA MET A 167 7.40 -0.26 -5.28
C MET A 167 8.48 -0.72 -4.30
N SER A 168 9.61 -1.19 -4.80
CA SER A 168 10.71 -1.71 -3.99
C SER A 168 11.73 -0.63 -3.60
N THR A 169 11.54 0.60 -4.09
CA THR A 169 12.42 1.76 -3.90
C THR A 169 11.85 2.71 -2.84
#